data_AF-A0A2V9I4T4-F1
#
_entry.id   AF-A0A2V9I4T4-F1
#
_cell.length_a   1.000
_cell.length_b   1.000
_cell.length_c   1.000
_cell.angle_alpha   90.00
_cell.angle_beta   90.00
_cell.angle_gamma   90.00
#
_symmetry.space_group_name_H-M   'P 1'
#
loop_
_entity.id
_entity.type
_entity.pdbx_description
1 polymer ?
#
loop_
_entity_poly.entity_id
_entity_poly.type
_entity_poly.pdbx_seq_one_letter_code
_entity_poly.pdbx_strand_id
1 'polypeptide(L)'
;NIASLLQAAGKTWKDYPETSGNYIVRHDPLQYMTNINKANLTSLSQFKTDLSNHALPNFFWIEPNGCDSAHDCGLSTADSWLQTNIDPLVQSTYFQPGGDGLLIIVFDENSGSGGTMTTGTTDGGQVECVIVSPFIVSAGFKSTTRHYHESVLRLMEQGLGLTAFAGSSASANNMSEFFGAGTLPGVVSLSPTTVPFGSVTVGTTSAAQAVTLHNGTTSSASISSIAISGTNASAFAQTHTCGSSLAAGASCTISLTFKPAATGPAAATLTVADSATGSPQSAALTGAGVTSTVSLSPTSLTFANQTVGTTSAAQFSTLTNSGTTTITISSFTISGDFAFAGLGTCGTSLAAGTSCTTSVNFKPTATGTRTGSVTITDSATGSPQTISLTGSGVSSSTPAASLSPASLSFGNQTVGASSAAQSITLS
;
A
#
# COMPACT_ATOMS: atom_id res chain seq x y z
N ASN A 1 -10.13 22.46 -26.55
CA ASN A 1 -10.61 21.05 -26.63
C ASN A 1 -9.65 20.27 -27.52
N ILE A 2 -9.74 18.94 -27.53
CA ILE A 2 -8.82 18.09 -28.30
C ILE A 2 -8.89 18.36 -29.81
N ALA A 3 -10.10 18.53 -30.37
CA ALA A 3 -10.29 18.79 -31.80
C ALA A 3 -9.52 20.04 -32.29
N SER A 4 -9.57 21.14 -31.55
CA SER A 4 -8.81 22.36 -31.88
C SER A 4 -7.29 22.16 -31.79
N LEU A 5 -6.82 21.34 -30.83
CA LEU A 5 -5.39 21.04 -30.68
C LEU A 5 -4.89 20.16 -31.82
N LEU A 6 -5.70 19.19 -32.25
CA LEU A 6 -5.39 18.33 -33.40
C LEU A 6 -5.28 19.15 -34.68
N GLN A 7 -6.20 20.08 -34.92
CA GLN A 7 -6.13 20.99 -36.06
C GLN A 7 -4.85 21.83 -36.06
N ALA A 8 -4.49 22.39 -34.90
CA ALA A 8 -3.25 23.15 -34.75
C ALA A 8 -2.00 22.28 -34.99
N ALA A 9 -2.07 20.99 -34.65
CA ALA A 9 -1.00 20.01 -34.88
C ALA A 9 -1.02 19.36 -36.27
N GLY A 10 -1.92 19.78 -37.17
CA GLY A 10 -2.05 19.22 -38.52
C GLY A 10 -2.60 17.78 -38.56
N LYS A 11 -3.29 17.34 -37.51
CA LYS A 11 -3.88 16.00 -37.38
C LYS A 11 -5.35 16.00 -37.78
N THR A 12 -5.78 14.94 -38.44
CA THR A 12 -7.17 14.77 -38.86
C THR A 12 -8.03 14.26 -37.71
N TRP A 13 -9.30 14.67 -37.68
CA TRP A 13 -10.26 14.18 -36.70
C TRP A 13 -11.67 14.14 -37.26
N LYS A 14 -12.51 13.23 -36.76
CA LYS A 14 -13.95 13.18 -37.07
C LYS A 14 -14.80 12.81 -35.85
N ASP A 15 -16.07 13.16 -35.91
CA ASP A 15 -17.11 12.74 -34.97
C ASP A 15 -18.14 11.91 -35.72
N TYR A 16 -18.51 10.76 -35.15
CA TYR A 16 -19.35 9.73 -35.76
C TYR A 16 -20.51 9.33 -34.85
N PRO A 17 -21.47 10.24 -34.59
CA PRO A 17 -22.63 9.92 -33.78
C PRO A 17 -23.54 8.91 -34.49
N GLU A 18 -24.14 8.02 -33.71
CA GLU A 18 -25.23 7.17 -34.16
C GLU A 18 -26.54 7.95 -34.14
N THR A 19 -26.82 8.65 -35.23
CA THR A 19 -28.03 9.48 -35.37
C THR A 19 -29.29 8.66 -35.68
N SER A 20 -29.15 7.36 -35.94
CA SER A 20 -30.29 6.45 -36.03
C SER A 20 -30.82 6.09 -34.63
N GLY A 21 -32.13 6.19 -34.45
CA GLY A 21 -32.76 5.95 -33.14
C GLY A 21 -32.81 7.19 -32.26
N ASN A 22 -32.79 7.00 -30.94
CA ASN A 22 -32.85 8.08 -29.95
C ASN A 22 -31.44 8.66 -29.68
N TYR A 23 -30.89 9.42 -30.62
CA TYR A 23 -29.62 10.11 -30.41
C TYR A 23 -29.76 11.28 -29.43
N ILE A 24 -28.85 11.37 -28.48
CA ILE A 24 -28.89 12.36 -27.41
C ILE A 24 -27.70 13.31 -27.56
N VAL A 25 -27.90 14.44 -28.25
CA VAL A 25 -26.84 15.40 -28.56
C VAL A 25 -26.04 15.85 -27.33
N ARG A 26 -26.68 15.99 -26.16
CA ARG A 26 -26.02 16.42 -24.91
C ARG A 26 -24.96 15.44 -24.38
N HIS A 27 -24.91 14.21 -24.90
CA HIS A 27 -23.88 13.23 -24.55
C HIS A 27 -22.66 13.34 -25.48
N ASP A 28 -22.75 14.10 -26.57
CA ASP A 28 -21.67 14.27 -27.54
C ASP A 28 -20.96 15.64 -27.35
N PRO A 29 -19.76 15.66 -26.75
CA PRO A 29 -19.09 16.92 -26.42
C PRO A 29 -18.67 17.73 -27.64
N LEU A 30 -18.36 17.06 -28.77
CA LEU A 30 -17.82 17.74 -29.96
C LEU A 30 -18.91 18.58 -30.65
N GLN A 31 -20.18 18.20 -30.52
CA GLN A 31 -21.31 18.97 -31.05
C GLN A 31 -21.37 20.39 -30.46
N TYR A 32 -20.96 20.58 -29.20
CA TYR A 32 -21.00 21.87 -28.49
C TYR A 32 -19.78 22.76 -28.72
N MET A 33 -18.68 22.24 -29.25
CA MET A 33 -17.48 23.04 -29.45
C MET A 33 -17.70 24.06 -30.58
N THR A 34 -17.40 25.33 -30.33
CA THR A 34 -17.62 26.41 -31.31
C THR A 34 -16.40 26.71 -32.18
N ASN A 35 -15.21 26.29 -31.75
CA ASN A 35 -13.93 26.58 -32.39
C ASN A 35 -13.34 25.37 -33.14
N ILE A 36 -14.19 24.60 -33.82
CA ILE A 36 -13.83 23.38 -34.53
C ILE A 36 -14.38 23.40 -35.96
N ASN A 37 -13.80 22.61 -36.87
CA ASN A 37 -14.37 22.45 -38.21
C ASN A 37 -15.62 21.56 -38.15
N LYS A 38 -16.80 22.17 -38.31
CA LYS A 38 -18.09 21.47 -38.25
C LYS A 38 -18.28 20.45 -39.39
N ALA A 39 -17.52 20.53 -40.49
CA ALA A 39 -17.55 19.51 -41.55
C ALA A 39 -17.03 18.13 -41.09
N ASN A 40 -16.35 18.06 -39.94
CA ASN A 40 -15.86 16.82 -39.36
C ASN A 40 -16.92 16.11 -38.50
N LEU A 41 -18.09 16.72 -38.29
CA LEU A 41 -19.23 16.10 -37.62
C LEU A 41 -20.04 15.32 -38.67
N THR A 42 -20.07 13.99 -38.55
CA THR A 42 -20.61 13.11 -39.60
C THR A 42 -21.64 12.14 -39.02
N SER A 43 -21.48 10.84 -39.26
CA SER A 43 -22.40 9.79 -38.79
C SER A 43 -21.67 8.46 -38.65
N LEU A 44 -22.23 7.55 -37.86
CA LEU A 44 -21.72 6.18 -37.72
C LEU A 44 -21.61 5.43 -39.07
N SER A 45 -22.47 5.73 -40.07
CA SER A 45 -22.34 5.15 -41.41
C SER A 45 -21.06 5.59 -42.14
N GLN A 46 -20.59 6.82 -41.89
CA GLN A 46 -19.32 7.30 -42.44
C GLN A 46 -18.14 6.60 -41.77
N PHE A 47 -18.19 6.32 -40.46
CA PHE A 47 -17.16 5.52 -39.78
C PHE A 47 -16.95 4.15 -40.45
N LYS A 48 -18.02 3.43 -40.75
CA LYS A 48 -17.96 2.14 -41.45
C LYS A 48 -17.32 2.25 -42.84
N THR A 49 -17.59 3.35 -43.54
CA THR A 49 -17.02 3.65 -44.85
C THR A 49 -15.53 4.02 -44.75
N ASP A 50 -15.16 4.81 -43.75
CA ASP A 50 -13.76 5.22 -43.54
C ASP A 50 -12.91 4.03 -43.09
N LEU A 51 -13.43 3.17 -42.21
CA LEU A 51 -12.76 1.94 -41.77
C LEU A 51 -12.50 0.99 -42.94
N SER A 52 -13.50 0.69 -43.78
CA SER A 52 -13.33 -0.22 -44.91
C SER A 52 -12.36 0.32 -45.98
N ASN A 53 -12.28 1.64 -46.12
CA ASN A 53 -11.38 2.32 -47.04
C ASN A 53 -9.98 2.61 -46.46
N HIS A 54 -9.67 2.16 -45.24
CA HIS A 54 -8.41 2.47 -44.54
C HIS A 54 -8.15 3.99 -44.44
N ALA A 55 -9.21 4.77 -44.24
CA ALA A 55 -9.22 6.23 -44.27
C ALA A 55 -9.67 6.85 -42.94
N LEU A 56 -9.53 6.11 -41.83
CA LEU A 56 -9.82 6.64 -40.50
C LEU A 56 -8.91 7.83 -40.18
N PRO A 57 -9.44 8.85 -39.47
CA PRO A 57 -8.64 9.99 -39.04
C PRO A 57 -7.68 9.60 -37.91
N ASN A 58 -6.74 10.50 -37.56
CA ASN A 58 -5.87 10.28 -36.41
C ASN A 58 -6.66 10.14 -35.09
N PHE A 59 -7.77 10.88 -34.96
CA PHE A 59 -8.67 10.81 -33.81
C PHE A 59 -10.12 10.74 -34.27
N PHE A 60 -10.93 9.92 -33.62
CA PHE A 60 -12.37 9.96 -33.81
C PHE A 60 -13.13 9.71 -32.52
N TRP A 61 -14.33 10.29 -32.45
CA TRP A 61 -15.31 10.06 -31.39
C TRP A 61 -16.50 9.31 -31.98
N ILE A 62 -17.03 8.33 -31.26
CA ILE A 62 -18.26 7.62 -31.61
C ILE A 62 -19.19 7.73 -30.41
N GLU A 63 -20.38 8.25 -30.64
CA GLU A 63 -21.44 8.36 -29.63
C GLU A 63 -22.62 7.46 -30.04
N PRO A 64 -22.84 6.31 -29.37
CA PRO A 64 -24.01 5.47 -29.62
C PRO A 64 -25.30 6.20 -29.26
N ASN A 65 -26.44 5.74 -29.79
CA ASN A 65 -27.74 6.28 -29.35
C ASN A 65 -28.07 5.86 -27.90
N GLY A 66 -29.13 6.43 -27.31
CA GLY A 66 -29.48 6.19 -25.91
C GLY A 66 -29.71 4.72 -25.52
N CYS A 67 -30.12 3.85 -26.44
CA CYS A 67 -30.27 2.42 -26.17
C CYS A 67 -28.91 1.70 -26.27
N ASP A 68 -28.17 1.97 -27.35
CA ASP A 68 -26.91 1.31 -27.67
C ASP A 68 -25.73 1.75 -26.77
N SER A 69 -25.87 2.87 -26.06
CA SER A 69 -24.95 3.31 -25.00
C SER A 69 -25.23 2.70 -23.62
N ALA A 70 -26.24 1.82 -23.51
CA ALA A 70 -26.76 1.27 -22.26
C ALA A 70 -27.38 2.29 -21.28
N HIS A 71 -27.76 3.48 -21.77
CA HIS A 71 -28.49 4.46 -20.95
C HIS A 71 -29.97 4.06 -20.80
N ASP A 72 -30.66 3.80 -21.91
CA ASP A 72 -32.09 3.49 -21.98
C ASP A 72 -32.37 1.97 -22.07
N CYS A 73 -31.33 1.18 -22.33
CA CYS A 73 -31.40 -0.26 -22.54
C CYS A 73 -30.33 -1.01 -21.73
N GLY A 74 -30.43 -2.34 -21.70
CA GLY A 74 -29.51 -3.17 -20.92
C GLY A 74 -28.12 -3.33 -21.57
N LEU A 75 -27.14 -3.70 -20.75
CA LEU A 75 -25.75 -3.94 -21.18
C LEU A 75 -25.64 -4.99 -22.32
N SER A 76 -26.57 -5.94 -22.42
CA SER A 76 -26.58 -6.91 -23.53
C SER A 76 -26.84 -6.26 -24.89
N THR A 77 -27.61 -5.18 -24.93
CA THR A 77 -27.86 -4.41 -26.14
C THR A 77 -26.60 -3.66 -26.55
N ALA A 78 -25.96 -2.96 -25.61
CA ALA A 78 -24.69 -2.27 -25.86
C ALA A 78 -23.57 -3.24 -26.27
N ASP A 79 -23.48 -4.42 -25.64
CA ASP A 79 -22.51 -5.47 -26.02
C ASP A 79 -22.75 -5.96 -27.46
N SER A 80 -24.01 -6.22 -27.85
CA SER A 80 -24.35 -6.59 -29.22
C SER A 80 -24.01 -5.47 -30.22
N TRP A 81 -24.19 -4.22 -29.82
CA TRP A 81 -23.86 -3.07 -30.63
C TRP A 81 -22.34 -2.91 -30.80
N LEU A 82 -21.55 -3.09 -29.73
CA LEU A 82 -20.09 -3.08 -29.78
C LEU A 82 -19.56 -4.20 -30.68
N GLN A 83 -20.11 -5.41 -30.57
CA GLN A 83 -19.76 -6.52 -31.47
C GLN A 83 -20.07 -6.20 -32.93
N THR A 84 -21.18 -5.51 -33.21
CA THR A 84 -21.57 -5.19 -34.59
C THR A 84 -20.75 -4.04 -35.19
N ASN A 85 -20.48 -3.00 -34.40
CA ASN A 85 -19.95 -1.74 -34.91
C ASN A 85 -18.46 -1.53 -34.59
N ILE A 86 -17.94 -2.08 -33.50
CA ILE A 86 -16.57 -1.83 -33.03
C ILE A 86 -15.65 -3.04 -33.21
N ASP A 87 -16.15 -4.27 -33.13
CA ASP A 87 -15.33 -5.47 -33.41
C ASP A 87 -14.61 -5.43 -34.78
N PRO A 88 -15.21 -4.94 -35.89
CA PRO A 88 -14.49 -4.77 -37.15
C PRO A 88 -13.27 -3.84 -37.05
N LEU A 89 -13.29 -2.84 -36.17
CA LEU A 89 -12.14 -1.98 -35.89
C LEU A 89 -11.05 -2.76 -35.16
N VAL A 90 -11.41 -3.53 -34.13
CA VAL A 90 -10.45 -4.35 -33.35
C VAL A 90 -9.82 -5.45 -34.22
N GLN A 91 -10.54 -5.96 -35.20
CA GLN A 91 -10.01 -6.93 -36.17
C GLN A 91 -9.17 -6.29 -37.29
N SER A 92 -9.21 -4.96 -37.44
CA SER A 92 -8.47 -4.25 -38.49
C SER A 92 -6.97 -4.18 -38.21
N THR A 93 -6.19 -3.81 -39.23
CA THR A 93 -4.73 -3.69 -39.15
C THR A 93 -4.24 -2.71 -38.07
N TYR A 94 -5.09 -1.77 -37.62
CA TYR A 94 -4.74 -0.84 -36.55
C TYR A 94 -4.53 -1.55 -35.19
N PHE A 95 -5.17 -2.70 -34.96
CA PHE A 95 -5.11 -3.42 -33.67
C PHE A 95 -4.45 -4.80 -33.76
N GLN A 96 -4.08 -5.23 -34.97
CA GLN A 96 -3.27 -6.43 -35.20
C GLN A 96 -1.76 -6.12 -35.04
N PRO A 97 -0.88 -7.14 -34.98
CA PRO A 97 0.56 -6.92 -34.81
C PRO A 97 1.14 -5.93 -35.84
N GLY A 98 1.81 -4.88 -35.35
CA GLY A 98 2.35 -3.78 -36.16
C GLY A 98 1.41 -2.58 -36.31
N GLY A 99 0.17 -2.68 -35.83
CA GLY A 99 -0.75 -1.56 -35.70
C GLY A 99 -0.42 -0.65 -34.51
N ASP A 100 -1.01 0.54 -34.52
CA ASP A 100 -0.80 1.60 -33.53
C ASP A 100 -2.09 2.09 -32.86
N GLY A 101 -3.15 1.31 -32.95
CA GLY A 101 -4.49 1.67 -32.50
C GLY A 101 -4.60 1.87 -30.98
N LEU A 102 -5.40 2.87 -30.60
CA LEU A 102 -5.87 3.08 -29.23
C LEU A 102 -7.39 3.23 -29.26
N LEU A 103 -8.09 2.24 -28.69
CA LEU A 103 -9.53 2.29 -28.47
C LEU A 103 -9.79 2.44 -26.99
N ILE A 104 -10.62 3.41 -26.64
CA ILE A 104 -11.05 3.67 -25.27
C ILE A 104 -12.57 3.59 -25.26
N ILE A 105 -13.12 2.68 -24.46
CA ILE A 105 -14.55 2.58 -24.18
C ILE A 105 -14.73 3.06 -22.75
N VAL A 106 -15.47 4.15 -22.55
CA VAL A 106 -15.65 4.76 -21.23
C VAL A 106 -17.08 5.25 -21.07
N PHE A 107 -17.67 4.99 -19.90
CA PHE A 107 -18.97 5.54 -19.54
C PHE A 107 -18.83 6.96 -19.01
N ASP A 108 -19.77 7.84 -19.34
CA ASP A 108 -19.76 9.24 -18.92
C ASP A 108 -20.11 9.41 -17.44
N GLU A 109 -21.09 8.65 -16.95
CA GLU A 109 -21.56 8.68 -15.57
C GLU A 109 -21.94 7.29 -15.02
N ASN A 110 -22.09 7.18 -13.70
CA ASN A 110 -22.62 5.98 -13.06
C ASN A 110 -24.15 6.01 -12.97
N SER A 111 -24.78 4.90 -12.57
CA SER A 111 -26.24 4.78 -12.46
C SER A 111 -26.90 5.60 -11.33
N GLY A 112 -26.20 6.60 -10.75
CA GLY A 112 -26.72 7.48 -9.69
C GLY A 112 -26.84 6.85 -8.29
N SER A 113 -26.61 5.54 -8.13
CA SER A 113 -26.62 4.84 -6.84
C SER A 113 -25.21 4.72 -6.26
N GLY A 114 -24.63 5.80 -5.72
CA GLY A 114 -23.32 5.69 -5.08
C GLY A 114 -22.54 6.97 -4.74
N GLY A 115 -23.11 8.16 -4.82
CA GLY A 115 -22.40 9.36 -4.36
C GLY A 115 -23.26 10.61 -4.46
N THR A 116 -23.33 11.39 -3.39
CA THR A 116 -23.92 12.73 -3.43
C THR A 116 -23.03 13.60 -4.29
N MET A 117 -23.48 13.99 -5.49
CA MET A 117 -22.86 15.06 -6.28
C MET A 117 -22.99 16.36 -5.48
N THR A 118 -22.01 16.63 -4.62
CA THR A 118 -21.85 17.96 -4.03
C THR A 118 -21.07 18.78 -5.03
N THR A 119 -21.69 19.83 -5.55
CA THR A 119 -21.03 20.85 -6.35
C THR A 119 -19.76 21.31 -5.62
N GLY A 120 -18.58 21.02 -6.20
CA GLY A 120 -17.28 21.34 -5.61
C GLY A 120 -16.50 20.16 -5.00
N THR A 121 -16.98 18.91 -5.10
CA THR A 121 -16.18 17.71 -4.85
C THR A 121 -16.05 16.84 -6.11
N THR A 122 -14.93 16.13 -6.27
CA THR A 122 -14.42 15.56 -7.53
C THR A 122 -14.98 14.20 -7.93
N ASP A 123 -15.81 13.56 -7.12
CA ASP A 123 -16.07 12.12 -7.29
C ASP A 123 -17.52 11.88 -7.75
N GLY A 124 -17.77 12.12 -9.06
CA GLY A 124 -19.02 11.86 -9.79
C GLY A 124 -19.34 10.37 -10.01
N GLY A 125 -18.97 9.52 -9.05
CA GLY A 125 -19.07 8.07 -9.15
C GLY A 125 -17.90 7.42 -9.90
N GLN A 126 -17.75 6.10 -9.71
CA GLN A 126 -16.80 5.29 -10.48
C GLN A 126 -17.49 4.73 -11.72
N VAL A 127 -16.86 4.93 -12.88
CA VAL A 127 -17.31 4.43 -14.18
C VAL A 127 -16.34 3.38 -14.72
N GLU A 128 -16.81 2.51 -15.60
CA GLU A 128 -15.97 1.55 -16.32
C GLU A 128 -15.20 2.27 -17.44
N CYS A 129 -13.92 1.96 -17.58
CA CYS A 129 -13.06 2.42 -18.67
C CYS A 129 -12.20 1.25 -19.15
N VAL A 130 -12.41 0.84 -20.41
CA VAL A 130 -11.69 -0.24 -21.06
C VAL A 130 -10.75 0.35 -22.11
N ILE A 131 -9.47 0.00 -22.00
CA ILE A 131 -8.43 0.39 -22.96
C ILE A 131 -8.04 -0.84 -23.77
N VAL A 132 -8.12 -0.72 -25.09
CA VAL A 132 -7.70 -1.73 -26.06
C VAL A 132 -6.62 -1.13 -26.94
N SER A 133 -5.48 -1.81 -27.06
CA SER A 133 -4.35 -1.40 -27.89
C SER A 133 -3.38 -2.58 -28.07
N PRO A 134 -2.66 -2.68 -29.20
CA PRO A 134 -1.57 -3.65 -29.34
C PRO A 134 -0.39 -3.37 -28.39
N PHE A 135 -0.36 -2.20 -27.74
CA PHE A 135 0.69 -1.81 -26.81
C PHE A 135 0.36 -2.02 -25.33
N ILE A 136 -0.79 -2.62 -24.99
CA ILE A 136 -1.13 -2.82 -23.57
C ILE A 136 -0.13 -3.76 -22.87
N VAL A 137 0.15 -3.51 -21.59
CA VAL A 137 1.08 -4.33 -20.78
C VAL A 137 0.74 -5.81 -20.77
N SER A 138 -0.55 -6.11 -20.65
CA SER A 138 -1.11 -7.45 -20.64
C SER A 138 -2.62 -7.36 -20.77
N ALA A 139 -3.23 -8.30 -21.50
CA ALA A 139 -4.67 -8.47 -21.48
C ALA A 139 -5.19 -8.64 -20.04
N GLY A 140 -6.27 -7.94 -19.69
CA GLY A 140 -6.84 -7.99 -18.34
C GLY A 140 -6.10 -7.18 -17.27
N PHE A 141 -5.12 -6.35 -17.65
CA PHE A 141 -4.50 -5.41 -16.71
C PHE A 141 -5.55 -4.46 -16.12
N LYS A 142 -5.54 -4.35 -14.79
CA LYS A 142 -6.40 -3.43 -14.04
C LYS A 142 -5.55 -2.49 -13.22
N SER A 143 -5.67 -1.19 -13.50
CA SER A 143 -5.01 -0.15 -12.72
C SER A 143 -5.49 -0.11 -11.28
N THR A 144 -4.56 0.11 -10.35
CA THR A 144 -4.85 0.46 -8.95
C THR A 144 -4.82 1.98 -8.72
N THR A 145 -4.42 2.76 -9.73
CA THR A 145 -4.33 4.21 -9.69
C THR A 145 -5.70 4.80 -9.95
N ARG A 146 -6.08 5.84 -9.20
CA ARG A 146 -7.31 6.59 -9.45
C ARG A 146 -7.12 7.54 -10.63
N HIS A 147 -8.02 7.41 -11.62
CA HIS A 147 -8.08 8.24 -12.81
C HIS A 147 -9.44 8.93 -12.90
N TYR A 148 -9.45 10.03 -13.65
CA TYR A 148 -10.61 10.87 -13.92
C TYR A 148 -10.77 11.04 -15.44
N HIS A 149 -11.88 11.61 -15.90
CA HIS A 149 -12.11 11.86 -17.33
C HIS A 149 -11.01 12.73 -17.98
N GLU A 150 -10.43 13.68 -17.23
CA GLU A 150 -9.27 14.45 -17.69
C GLU A 150 -8.00 13.60 -17.86
N SER A 151 -7.88 12.46 -17.16
CA SER A 151 -6.78 11.50 -17.34
C SER A 151 -6.94 10.73 -18.66
N VAL A 152 -8.18 10.38 -19.01
CA VAL A 152 -8.52 9.79 -20.32
C VAL A 152 -8.23 10.79 -21.45
N LEU A 153 -8.63 12.06 -21.28
CA LEU A 153 -8.30 13.12 -22.24
C LEU A 153 -6.78 13.27 -22.40
N ARG A 154 -6.04 13.28 -21.30
CA ARG A 154 -4.58 13.33 -21.34
C ARG A 154 -3.99 12.14 -22.10
N LEU A 155 -4.49 10.93 -21.85
CA LEU A 155 -4.05 9.72 -22.56
C LEU A 155 -4.26 9.87 -24.07
N MET A 156 -5.44 10.32 -24.51
CA MET A 156 -5.73 10.55 -25.93
C MET A 156 -4.76 11.56 -26.54
N GLU A 157 -4.54 12.70 -25.86
CA GLU A 157 -3.63 13.75 -26.34
C GLU A 157 -2.19 13.27 -26.44
N GLN A 158 -1.71 12.49 -25.45
CA GLN A 158 -0.37 11.91 -25.44
C GLN A 158 -0.20 10.84 -26.52
N GLY A 159 -1.17 9.94 -26.69
CA GLY A 159 -1.14 8.92 -27.74
C GLY A 159 -1.10 9.53 -29.14
N LEU A 160 -1.72 10.70 -29.31
CA LEU A 160 -1.68 11.46 -30.56
C LEU A 160 -0.41 12.29 -30.73
N GLY A 161 0.51 12.29 -29.76
CA GLY A 161 1.76 13.04 -29.80
C GLY A 161 1.59 14.55 -29.65
N LEU A 162 0.51 15.01 -29.00
CA LEU A 162 0.33 16.43 -28.70
C LEU A 162 1.24 16.86 -27.55
N THR A 163 1.85 18.04 -27.69
CA THR A 163 2.74 18.63 -26.67
C THR A 163 2.03 19.72 -25.83
N ALA A 164 0.80 20.07 -26.21
CA ALA A 164 -0.08 20.94 -25.46
C ALA A 164 -1.37 20.17 -25.14
N PHE A 165 -1.87 20.33 -23.92
CA PHE A 165 -2.99 19.57 -23.36
C PHE A 165 -4.17 20.50 -23.05
N ALA A 166 -5.41 20.06 -23.30
CA ALA A 166 -6.60 20.86 -23.14
C ALA A 166 -7.08 20.94 -21.67
N GLY A 167 -7.01 22.12 -21.07
CA GLY A 167 -7.61 22.38 -19.76
C GLY A 167 -7.02 21.48 -18.68
N SER A 168 -7.89 20.82 -17.90
CA SER A 168 -7.47 20.00 -16.74
C SER A 168 -6.63 18.77 -17.11
N SER A 169 -6.64 18.31 -18.38
CA SER A 169 -5.78 17.19 -18.80
C SER A 169 -4.29 17.53 -18.68
N ALA A 170 -3.91 18.81 -18.74
CA ALA A 170 -2.54 19.27 -18.60
C ALA A 170 -1.91 18.92 -17.25
N SER A 171 -2.71 18.78 -16.19
CA SER A 171 -2.28 18.39 -14.84
C SER A 171 -2.83 17.05 -14.38
N ALA A 172 -3.61 16.35 -15.22
CA ALA A 172 -4.20 15.06 -14.87
C ALA A 172 -3.14 13.95 -14.74
N ASN A 173 -3.49 12.90 -13.98
CA ASN A 173 -2.67 11.69 -13.89
C ASN A 173 -2.48 11.07 -15.29
N ASN A 174 -1.29 10.54 -15.54
CA ASN A 174 -1.00 9.82 -16.78
C ASN A 174 -1.47 8.37 -16.66
N MET A 175 -2.13 7.84 -17.69
CA MET A 175 -2.53 6.43 -17.81
C MET A 175 -1.47 5.55 -18.51
N SER A 176 -0.20 5.93 -18.49
CA SER A 176 0.90 5.20 -19.14
C SER A 176 1.15 3.80 -18.57
N GLU A 177 0.69 3.53 -17.36
CA GLU A 177 0.78 2.21 -16.72
C GLU A 177 0.06 1.11 -17.52
N PHE A 178 -0.93 1.46 -18.34
CA PHE A 178 -1.62 0.52 -19.21
C PHE A 178 -0.75 0.00 -20.36
N PHE A 179 0.35 0.67 -20.69
CA PHE A 179 1.23 0.34 -21.83
C PHE A 179 2.63 -0.13 -21.40
N GLY A 180 2.93 0.00 -20.11
CA GLY A 180 4.17 -0.47 -19.51
C GLY A 180 5.17 0.66 -19.39
N ALA A 181 6.23 0.40 -18.65
CA ALA A 181 7.34 1.32 -18.48
C ALA A 181 8.03 1.60 -19.83
N GLY A 182 7.55 2.59 -20.61
CA GLY A 182 8.32 3.23 -21.68
C GLY A 182 7.70 3.36 -23.07
N THR A 183 6.46 2.95 -23.34
CA THR A 183 5.95 2.82 -24.73
C THR A 183 5.01 3.96 -25.17
N LEU A 184 5.31 5.22 -24.80
CA LEU A 184 4.93 6.30 -25.73
C LEU A 184 5.99 6.30 -26.84
N PRO A 185 5.64 5.97 -28.09
CA PRO A 185 6.63 5.98 -29.17
C PRO A 185 7.26 7.37 -29.28
N GLY A 186 8.59 7.43 -29.22
CA GLY A 186 9.37 8.63 -29.50
C GLY A 186 9.96 9.39 -28.31
N VAL A 187 9.94 8.88 -27.07
CA VAL A 187 10.58 9.54 -25.92
C VAL A 187 11.47 8.62 -25.09
N VAL A 188 12.51 9.20 -24.47
CA VAL A 188 13.22 8.56 -23.34
C VAL A 188 12.44 8.84 -22.07
N SER A 189 12.27 7.86 -21.19
CA SER A 189 11.48 8.02 -19.96
C SER A 189 11.95 7.14 -18.81
N LEU A 190 11.70 7.59 -17.58
CA LEU A 190 11.85 6.79 -16.36
C LEU A 190 10.49 6.20 -15.96
N SER A 191 10.51 4.95 -15.51
CA SER A 191 9.33 4.34 -14.88
C SER A 191 9.72 3.38 -13.76
N PRO A 192 9.10 3.50 -12.57
CA PRO A 192 8.09 4.51 -12.22
C PRO A 192 8.68 5.93 -12.07
N THR A 193 7.86 6.97 -12.22
CA THR A 193 8.26 8.39 -12.00
C THR A 193 8.16 8.82 -10.53
N THR A 194 7.71 7.95 -9.64
CA THR A 194 7.71 8.14 -8.19
C THR A 194 8.10 6.83 -7.51
N VAL A 195 9.02 6.89 -6.55
CA VAL A 195 9.57 5.74 -5.82
C VAL A 195 9.34 5.94 -4.32
N PRO A 196 8.27 5.36 -3.76
CA PRO A 196 7.97 5.48 -2.33
C PRO A 196 8.66 4.37 -1.52
N PHE A 197 9.58 4.76 -0.62
CA PHE A 197 10.25 3.85 0.31
C PHE A 197 9.47 3.57 1.60
N GLY A 198 8.38 4.31 1.83
CA GLY A 198 7.60 4.21 3.07
C GLY A 198 8.40 4.61 4.29
N SER A 199 8.05 4.04 5.45
CA SER A 199 8.70 4.29 6.72
C SER A 199 9.89 3.35 6.92
N VAL A 200 11.07 3.92 7.16
CA VAL A 200 12.32 3.20 7.41
C VAL A 200 12.93 3.66 8.73
N THR A 201 13.33 2.72 9.58
CA THR A 201 13.93 3.05 10.88
C THR A 201 15.21 3.86 10.69
N VAL A 202 15.33 4.97 11.43
CA VAL A 202 16.51 5.84 11.37
C VAL A 202 17.80 5.05 11.53
N GLY A 203 18.76 5.29 10.63
CA GLY A 203 20.05 4.62 10.61
C GLY A 203 20.09 3.29 9.84
N THR A 204 18.94 2.72 9.46
CA THR A 204 18.84 1.48 8.67
C THR A 204 18.61 1.77 7.19
N THR A 205 19.00 0.84 6.31
CA THR A 205 18.80 0.96 4.86
C THR A 205 17.61 0.12 4.41
N SER A 206 16.76 0.68 3.55
CA SER A 206 15.63 -0.02 2.94
C SER A 206 16.06 -1.17 2.04
N ALA A 207 15.11 -2.04 1.68
CA ALA A 207 15.27 -2.86 0.47
C ALA A 207 15.43 -1.94 -0.76
N ALA A 208 16.15 -2.42 -1.78
CA ALA A 208 16.36 -1.65 -3.00
C ALA A 208 15.09 -1.66 -3.88
N GLN A 209 14.75 -0.51 -4.46
CA GLN A 209 13.68 -0.36 -5.44
C GLN A 209 14.27 0.00 -6.80
N ALA A 210 13.68 -0.53 -7.88
CA ALA A 210 14.19 -0.34 -9.22
C ALA A 210 13.36 0.70 -10.00
N VAL A 211 14.05 1.56 -10.75
CA VAL A 211 13.49 2.42 -11.79
C VAL A 211 14.13 2.01 -13.12
N THR A 212 13.31 1.89 -14.16
CA THR A 212 13.77 1.59 -15.51
C THR A 212 13.85 2.88 -16.31
N LEU A 213 15.00 3.13 -16.91
CA LEU A 213 15.15 4.12 -17.98
C LEU A 213 14.96 3.40 -19.31
N HIS A 214 13.99 3.81 -20.09
CA HIS A 214 13.70 3.25 -21.41
C HIS A 214 13.90 4.30 -22.50
N ASN A 215 14.60 3.94 -23.57
CA ASN A 215 14.70 4.77 -24.76
C ASN A 215 13.69 4.32 -25.81
N GLY A 216 12.50 4.92 -25.80
CA GLY A 216 11.44 4.66 -26.78
C GLY A 216 11.61 5.43 -28.10
N THR A 217 12.74 6.11 -28.31
CA THR A 217 13.03 6.81 -29.57
C THR A 217 13.61 5.86 -30.63
N THR A 218 13.74 6.34 -31.87
CA THR A 218 14.37 5.58 -32.98
C THR A 218 15.89 5.76 -33.05
N SER A 219 16.49 6.56 -32.17
CA SER A 219 17.92 6.86 -32.14
C SER A 219 18.52 6.53 -30.78
N SER A 220 19.84 6.39 -30.70
CA SER A 220 20.50 6.22 -29.40
C SER A 220 20.49 7.54 -28.63
N ALA A 221 20.22 7.48 -27.32
CA ALA A 221 20.34 8.60 -26.41
C ALA A 221 21.64 8.48 -25.60
N SER A 222 22.50 9.50 -25.63
CA SER A 222 23.69 9.55 -24.76
C SER A 222 23.29 9.97 -23.35
N ILE A 223 23.79 9.28 -22.33
CA ILE A 223 23.53 9.56 -20.91
C ILE A 223 24.76 10.28 -20.34
N SER A 224 24.58 11.52 -19.90
CA SER A 224 25.67 12.34 -19.36
C SER A 224 25.75 12.31 -17.83
N SER A 225 24.64 12.06 -17.12
CA SER A 225 24.66 11.91 -15.67
C SER A 225 23.43 11.18 -15.12
N ILE A 226 23.64 10.40 -14.05
CA ILE A 226 22.58 9.85 -13.21
C ILE A 226 22.87 10.32 -11.78
N ALA A 227 22.02 11.21 -11.26
CA ALA A 227 22.25 11.89 -9.98
C ALA A 227 21.01 11.93 -9.11
N ILE A 228 21.20 12.05 -7.81
CA ILE A 228 20.12 12.37 -6.87
C ILE A 228 20.36 13.79 -6.36
N SER A 229 19.33 14.63 -6.41
CA SER A 229 19.36 16.01 -5.95
C SER A 229 18.22 16.32 -4.98
N GLY A 230 18.30 17.46 -4.31
CA GLY A 230 17.32 17.92 -3.32
C GLY A 230 17.84 17.89 -1.88
N THR A 231 17.06 18.48 -0.96
CA THR A 231 17.47 18.72 0.43
C THR A 231 17.82 17.44 1.19
N ASN A 232 17.14 16.33 0.89
CA ASN A 232 17.38 15.05 1.55
C ASN A 232 18.15 14.05 0.67
N ALA A 233 18.86 14.52 -0.37
CA ALA A 233 19.55 13.65 -1.33
C ALA A 233 20.50 12.65 -0.65
N SER A 234 21.17 13.06 0.43
CA SER A 234 22.08 12.19 1.20
C SER A 234 21.40 11.01 1.89
N ALA A 235 20.07 11.02 2.03
CA ALA A 235 19.31 9.90 2.56
C ALA A 235 19.01 8.83 1.49
N PHE A 236 19.26 9.12 0.21
CA PHE A 236 19.04 8.20 -0.90
C PHE A 236 20.36 7.86 -1.58
N ALA A 237 20.47 6.63 -2.07
CA ALA A 237 21.62 6.18 -2.85
C ALA A 237 21.14 5.42 -4.08
N GLN A 238 21.95 5.46 -5.14
CA GLN A 238 21.65 4.78 -6.41
C GLN A 238 22.85 3.96 -6.90
N THR A 239 22.54 2.85 -7.56
CA THR A 239 23.45 2.11 -8.45
C THR A 239 22.71 1.84 -9.75
N HIS A 240 23.40 1.60 -10.87
CA HIS A 240 22.72 1.38 -12.14
C HIS A 240 23.48 0.46 -13.09
N THR A 241 22.74 -0.07 -14.06
CA THR A 241 23.25 -0.84 -15.20
C THR A 241 23.37 0.00 -16.48
N CYS A 242 22.99 1.28 -16.41
CA CYS A 242 23.06 2.20 -17.55
C CYS A 242 24.51 2.50 -17.95
N GLY A 243 24.79 2.42 -19.26
CA GLY A 243 26.06 2.88 -19.84
C GLY A 243 26.04 4.39 -20.15
N SER A 244 27.04 4.87 -20.88
CA SER A 244 27.10 6.26 -21.38
C SER A 244 26.12 6.53 -22.53
N SER A 245 25.44 5.51 -23.04
CA SER A 245 24.41 5.61 -24.07
C SER A 245 23.42 4.47 -23.96
N LEU A 246 22.17 4.73 -24.36
CA LEU A 246 21.10 3.76 -24.43
C LEU A 246 20.61 3.65 -25.88
N ALA A 247 20.64 2.45 -26.47
CA ALA A 247 20.21 2.21 -27.84
C ALA A 247 18.69 2.43 -27.99
N ALA A 248 18.23 2.67 -29.22
CA ALA A 248 16.80 2.75 -29.54
C ALA A 248 16.09 1.46 -29.11
N GLY A 249 14.94 1.59 -28.43
CA GLY A 249 14.16 0.49 -27.87
C GLY A 249 14.80 -0.22 -26.67
N ALA A 250 16.00 0.17 -26.23
CA ALA A 250 16.68 -0.47 -25.11
C ALA A 250 16.26 0.14 -23.76
N SER A 251 16.48 -0.64 -22.70
CA SER A 251 16.25 -0.22 -21.31
C SER A 251 17.46 -0.50 -20.44
N CYS A 252 17.64 0.29 -19.38
CA CYS A 252 18.55 0.00 -18.28
C CYS A 252 17.88 0.26 -16.94
N THR A 253 18.42 -0.32 -15.87
CA THR A 253 17.83 -0.24 -14.53
C THR A 253 18.70 0.57 -13.59
N ILE A 254 18.05 1.42 -12.79
CA ILE A 254 18.61 2.22 -11.70
C ILE A 254 18.02 1.69 -10.40
N SER A 255 18.86 1.14 -9.52
CA SER A 255 18.50 0.59 -8.22
C SER A 255 18.72 1.63 -7.13
N LEU A 256 17.69 1.93 -6.36
CA LEU A 256 17.64 3.00 -5.36
C LEU A 256 17.44 2.43 -3.95
N THR A 257 18.10 3.01 -2.97
CA THR A 257 17.91 2.68 -1.54
C THR A 257 17.70 3.94 -0.71
N PHE A 258 17.00 3.83 0.41
CA PHE A 258 16.75 4.92 1.35
C PHE A 258 17.30 4.58 2.75
N LYS A 259 18.11 5.48 3.32
CA LYS A 259 18.70 5.40 4.66
C LYS A 259 18.50 6.74 5.40
N PRO A 260 17.39 6.92 6.12
CA PRO A 260 17.13 8.18 6.83
C PRO A 260 18.10 8.39 7.99
N ALA A 261 18.61 9.62 8.14
CA ALA A 261 19.47 10.05 9.24
C ALA A 261 18.70 10.71 10.41
N ALA A 262 17.44 11.08 10.19
CA ALA A 262 16.57 11.72 11.17
C ALA A 262 15.12 11.25 10.99
N THR A 263 14.27 11.45 11.99
CA THR A 263 12.84 11.17 11.92
C THR A 263 12.11 12.20 11.05
N GLY A 264 11.01 11.77 10.42
CA GLY A 264 10.17 12.62 9.58
C GLY A 264 10.27 12.35 8.08
N PRO A 265 9.49 13.06 7.25
CA PRO A 265 9.47 12.85 5.81
C PRO A 265 10.78 13.32 5.17
N ALA A 266 11.25 12.55 4.19
CA ALA A 266 12.39 12.84 3.36
C ALA A 266 11.99 12.73 1.89
N ALA A 267 12.38 13.73 1.11
CA ALA A 267 12.16 13.78 -0.33
C ALA A 267 13.41 14.22 -1.09
N ALA A 268 13.63 13.62 -2.26
CA ALA A 268 14.69 13.92 -3.21
C ALA A 268 14.21 13.64 -4.64
N THR A 269 15.04 13.95 -5.63
CA THR A 269 14.74 13.71 -7.05
C THR A 269 15.89 12.94 -7.69
N LEU A 270 15.59 11.79 -8.30
CA LEU A 270 16.48 11.13 -9.24
C LEU A 270 16.40 11.89 -10.57
N THR A 271 17.54 12.29 -11.13
CA THR A 271 17.65 12.90 -12.44
C THR A 271 18.59 12.10 -13.34
N VAL A 272 18.15 11.87 -14.58
CA VAL A 272 18.96 11.30 -15.65
C VAL A 272 19.07 12.35 -16.74
N ALA A 273 20.26 12.93 -16.90
CA ALA A 273 20.54 13.82 -18.02
C ALA A 273 20.96 12.99 -19.23
N ASP A 274 20.21 13.12 -20.30
CA ASP A 274 20.46 12.49 -21.60
C ASP A 274 20.34 13.48 -22.76
N SER A 275 20.58 13.02 -23.99
CA SER A 275 20.50 13.84 -25.21
C SER A 275 19.11 13.88 -25.87
N ALA A 276 18.10 13.20 -25.32
CA ALA A 276 16.78 13.17 -25.89
C ALA A 276 15.95 14.41 -25.53
N THR A 277 14.92 14.69 -26.32
CA THR A 277 13.95 15.75 -26.02
C THR A 277 13.24 15.44 -24.71
N GLY A 278 13.15 16.44 -23.82
CA GLY A 278 12.57 16.29 -22.48
C GLY A 278 13.59 15.95 -21.39
N SER A 279 14.88 15.85 -21.72
CA SER A 279 15.97 15.73 -20.73
C SER A 279 16.05 16.97 -19.81
N PRO A 280 16.37 16.79 -18.51
CA PRO A 280 16.61 15.51 -17.84
C PRO A 280 15.31 14.76 -17.52
N GLN A 281 15.36 13.42 -17.59
CA GLN A 281 14.31 12.58 -17.04
C GLN A 281 14.37 12.62 -15.52
N SER A 282 13.21 12.68 -14.86
CA SER A 282 13.16 12.77 -13.40
C SER A 282 12.18 11.77 -12.79
N ALA A 283 12.55 11.23 -11.62
CA ALA A 283 11.64 10.50 -10.74
C ALA A 283 11.71 11.07 -9.32
N ALA A 284 10.55 11.22 -8.68
CA ALA A 284 10.46 11.66 -7.29
C ALA A 284 10.79 10.51 -6.34
N LEU A 285 11.63 10.77 -5.34
CA LEU A 285 11.98 9.82 -4.27
C LEU A 285 11.34 10.29 -2.98
N THR A 286 10.57 9.44 -2.32
CA THR A 286 9.91 9.77 -1.05
C THR A 286 10.12 8.66 -0.02
N GLY A 287 10.23 9.04 1.24
CA GLY A 287 10.33 8.11 2.37
C GLY A 287 10.17 8.85 3.69
N ALA A 288 10.11 8.13 4.80
CA ALA A 288 10.08 8.73 6.13
C ALA A 288 11.02 7.99 7.08
N GLY A 289 11.85 8.73 7.81
CA GLY A 289 12.58 8.20 8.95
C GLY A 289 11.66 8.00 10.14
N VAL A 290 11.71 6.82 10.75
CA VAL A 290 10.90 6.49 11.94
C VAL A 290 11.77 5.93 13.06
N THR A 291 11.24 5.95 14.29
CA THR A 291 11.88 5.33 15.46
C THR A 291 10.95 4.30 16.05
N SER A 292 11.49 3.13 16.37
CA SER A 292 10.82 2.09 17.14
C SER A 292 11.46 2.02 18.52
N THR A 293 10.89 2.75 19.48
CA THR A 293 11.42 2.87 20.84
C THR A 293 10.48 2.19 21.82
N VAL A 294 11.01 1.26 22.60
CA VAL A 294 10.23 0.46 23.55
C VAL A 294 10.81 0.60 24.94
N SER A 295 9.93 0.66 25.94
CA SER A 295 10.31 0.70 27.35
C SER A 295 9.47 -0.25 28.19
N LEU A 296 10.08 -0.79 29.24
CA LEU A 296 9.43 -1.61 30.25
C LEU A 296 9.28 -0.83 31.56
N SER A 297 8.11 -0.93 32.20
CA SER A 297 7.89 -0.35 33.52
C SER A 297 6.99 -1.22 34.39
N PRO A 298 7.49 -1.79 35.51
CA PRO A 298 8.90 -1.80 35.93
C PRO A 298 9.77 -2.76 35.09
N THR A 299 11.09 -2.57 35.09
CA THR A 299 12.08 -3.48 34.48
C THR A 299 12.46 -4.67 35.38
N SER A 300 11.93 -4.72 36.60
CA SER A 300 12.12 -5.84 37.53
C SER A 300 10.87 -6.10 38.36
N LEU A 301 10.55 -7.37 38.60
CA LEU A 301 9.46 -7.82 39.48
C LEU A 301 10.03 -8.58 40.67
N THR A 302 9.61 -8.19 41.88
CA THR A 302 10.06 -8.80 43.14
C THR A 302 8.87 -9.40 43.86
N PHE A 303 8.87 -10.71 44.02
CA PHE A 303 7.81 -11.46 44.68
C PHE A 303 8.10 -11.62 46.17
N ALA A 304 7.06 -11.54 46.99
CA ALA A 304 7.16 -11.83 48.42
C ALA A 304 7.53 -13.30 48.67
N ASN A 305 7.86 -13.62 49.93
CA ASN A 305 8.10 -14.99 50.34
C ASN A 305 6.89 -15.89 49.99
N GLN A 306 7.15 -16.96 49.26
CA GLN A 306 6.12 -17.89 48.80
C GLN A 306 6.43 -19.30 49.29
N THR A 307 5.44 -19.98 49.88
CA THR A 307 5.63 -21.36 50.33
C THR A 307 5.98 -22.26 49.15
N VAL A 308 7.00 -23.11 49.31
CA VAL A 308 7.42 -24.04 48.26
C VAL A 308 6.23 -24.85 47.74
N GLY A 309 6.08 -24.91 46.42
CA GLY A 309 4.99 -25.62 45.74
C GLY A 309 3.70 -24.82 45.56
N THR A 310 3.58 -23.61 46.12
CA THR A 310 2.38 -22.75 45.99
C THR A 310 2.62 -21.56 45.06
N THR A 311 1.56 -21.06 44.42
CA THR A 311 1.63 -19.98 43.42
C THR A 311 1.32 -18.63 44.06
N SER A 312 2.12 -17.62 43.77
CA SER A 312 1.91 -16.23 44.22
C SER A 312 0.76 -15.53 43.51
N ALA A 313 0.37 -14.37 44.03
CA ALA A 313 -0.36 -13.38 43.24
C ALA A 313 0.47 -12.93 42.02
N ALA A 314 -0.19 -12.55 40.93
CA ALA A 314 0.46 -12.08 39.73
C ALA A 314 1.02 -10.65 39.92
N GLN A 315 2.17 -10.37 39.35
CA GLN A 315 2.70 -9.02 39.16
C GLN A 315 2.74 -8.65 37.69
N PHE A 316 2.73 -7.35 37.40
CA PHE A 316 2.63 -6.83 36.04
C PHE A 316 3.82 -5.96 35.69
N SER A 317 4.22 -6.02 34.42
CA SER A 317 5.09 -5.02 33.80
C SER A 317 4.44 -4.53 32.51
N THR A 318 4.51 -3.23 32.29
CA THR A 318 3.95 -2.57 31.11
C THR A 318 5.04 -2.40 30.06
N LEU A 319 4.78 -2.93 28.86
CA LEU A 319 5.54 -2.69 27.65
C LEU A 319 4.90 -1.51 26.91
N THR A 320 5.65 -0.43 26.71
CA THR A 320 5.16 0.77 26.01
C THR A 320 5.96 0.95 24.72
N ASN A 321 5.26 1.09 23.59
CA ASN A 321 5.84 1.52 22.32
C ASN A 321 5.72 3.05 22.20
N SER A 322 6.78 3.76 22.54
CA SER A 322 6.89 5.21 22.37
C SER A 322 7.44 5.61 21.00
N GLY A 323 7.63 4.63 20.11
CA GLY A 323 7.99 4.86 18.71
C GLY A 323 6.83 5.41 17.87
N THR A 324 7.13 5.69 16.61
CA THR A 324 6.17 6.21 15.62
C THR A 324 5.61 5.13 14.70
N THR A 325 6.09 3.89 14.82
CA THR A 325 5.58 2.73 14.08
C THR A 325 5.16 1.61 15.01
N THR A 326 4.19 0.82 14.55
CA THR A 326 3.85 -0.46 15.16
C THR A 326 5.09 -1.36 15.20
N ILE A 327 5.34 -1.99 16.35
CA ILE A 327 6.37 -3.04 16.48
C ILE A 327 5.71 -4.40 16.39
N THR A 328 6.43 -5.39 15.86
CA THR A 328 6.05 -6.80 15.94
C THR A 328 6.76 -7.45 17.12
N ILE A 329 6.05 -8.27 17.88
CA ILE A 329 6.60 -9.03 19.01
C ILE A 329 6.64 -10.50 18.59
N SER A 330 7.85 -11.04 18.42
CA SER A 330 8.07 -12.38 17.87
C SER A 330 8.08 -13.47 18.92
N SER A 331 8.44 -13.17 20.18
CA SER A 331 8.41 -14.17 21.25
C SER A 331 8.35 -13.58 22.64
N PHE A 332 7.64 -14.27 23.54
CA PHE A 332 7.73 -14.12 24.98
C PHE A 332 8.30 -15.40 25.59
N THR A 333 9.39 -15.28 26.32
CA THR A 333 9.97 -16.41 27.06
C THR A 333 10.14 -16.04 28.53
N ILE A 334 10.03 -17.03 29.40
CA ILE A 334 10.17 -16.89 30.86
C ILE A 334 11.05 -18.02 31.39
N SER A 335 11.84 -17.73 32.41
CA SER A 335 12.81 -18.68 32.99
C SER A 335 12.71 -18.78 34.51
N GLY A 336 13.26 -19.86 35.06
CA GLY A 336 13.30 -20.12 36.51
C GLY A 336 11.98 -20.67 37.05
N ASP A 337 11.69 -20.35 38.32
CA ASP A 337 10.49 -20.79 39.04
C ASP A 337 9.28 -19.86 38.79
N PHE A 338 9.24 -19.23 37.62
CA PHE A 338 8.26 -18.22 37.24
C PHE A 338 7.46 -18.67 36.01
N ALA A 339 6.20 -18.25 35.91
CA ALA A 339 5.36 -18.54 34.75
C ALA A 339 4.47 -17.34 34.38
N PHE A 340 4.03 -17.29 33.12
CA PHE A 340 3.05 -16.29 32.70
C PHE A 340 1.71 -16.55 33.38
N ALA A 341 1.12 -15.52 33.98
CA ALA A 341 -0.14 -15.64 34.72
C ALA A 341 -1.39 -15.60 33.82
N GLY A 342 -1.23 -15.35 32.51
CA GLY A 342 -2.34 -15.32 31.54
C GLY A 342 -3.25 -14.09 31.66
N LEU A 343 -2.86 -13.07 32.42
CA LEU A 343 -3.60 -11.82 32.62
C LEU A 343 -2.99 -10.63 31.84
N GLY A 344 -2.00 -10.91 30.98
CA GLY A 344 -1.35 -9.88 30.16
C GLY A 344 -2.21 -9.51 28.95
N THR A 345 -2.03 -8.30 28.45
CA THR A 345 -2.73 -7.79 27.25
C THR A 345 -1.85 -7.72 26.01
N CYS A 346 -0.56 -8.07 26.11
CA CYS A 346 0.34 -8.04 24.95
C CYS A 346 -0.01 -9.13 23.93
N GLY A 347 -0.17 -8.71 22.67
CA GLY A 347 -0.32 -9.59 21.52
C GLY A 347 0.97 -9.76 20.73
N THR A 348 0.86 -10.06 19.44
CA THR A 348 1.98 -10.21 18.49
C THR A 348 2.45 -8.88 17.87
N SER A 349 1.78 -7.78 18.20
CA SER A 349 2.18 -6.43 17.76
C SER A 349 1.73 -5.39 18.77
N LEU A 350 2.42 -4.25 18.82
CA LEU A 350 2.07 -3.11 19.66
C LEU A 350 2.13 -1.83 18.84
N ALA A 351 0.98 -1.16 18.69
CA ALA A 351 0.86 0.05 17.88
C ALA A 351 1.66 1.22 18.45
N ALA A 352 2.05 2.16 17.60
CA ALA A 352 2.75 3.38 18.02
C ALA A 352 1.96 4.16 19.08
N GLY A 353 2.64 4.63 20.13
CA GLY A 353 2.03 5.39 21.22
C GLY A 353 1.14 4.57 22.16
N THR A 354 1.11 3.24 22.03
CA THR A 354 0.28 2.35 22.87
C THR A 354 1.13 1.52 23.83
N SER A 355 0.46 0.91 24.79
CA SER A 355 1.08 0.03 25.78
C SER A 355 0.26 -1.25 25.99
N CYS A 356 0.94 -2.32 26.38
CA CYS A 356 0.33 -3.57 26.81
C CYS A 356 1.01 -4.09 28.08
N THR A 357 0.40 -5.04 28.77
CA THR A 357 0.95 -5.62 30.00
C THR A 357 1.35 -7.07 29.82
N THR A 358 2.43 -7.46 30.50
CA THR A 358 2.77 -8.86 30.79
C THR A 358 2.52 -9.14 32.25
N SER A 359 2.04 -10.36 32.56
CA SER A 359 1.73 -10.79 33.92
C SER A 359 2.50 -12.05 34.27
N VAL A 360 3.10 -12.07 35.46
CA VAL A 360 3.99 -13.14 35.92
C VAL A 360 3.58 -13.58 37.32
N ASN A 361 3.58 -14.89 37.57
CA ASN A 361 3.47 -15.48 38.89
C ASN A 361 4.76 -16.22 39.27
N PHE A 362 4.93 -16.47 40.56
CA PHE A 362 6.08 -17.16 41.13
C PHE A 362 5.61 -18.42 41.86
N LYS A 363 6.22 -19.56 41.56
CA LYS A 363 5.95 -20.85 42.21
C LYS A 363 7.26 -21.56 42.55
N PRO A 364 7.87 -21.25 43.72
CA PRO A 364 9.16 -21.81 44.08
C PRO A 364 9.11 -23.33 44.20
N THR A 365 10.14 -24.00 43.69
CA THR A 365 10.36 -25.45 43.77
C THR A 365 11.29 -25.87 44.91
N ALA A 366 12.02 -24.90 45.49
CA ALA A 366 12.92 -25.06 46.62
C ALA A 366 12.90 -23.80 47.50
N THR A 367 13.41 -23.94 48.73
CA THR A 367 13.58 -22.79 49.64
C THR A 367 14.75 -21.89 49.21
N GLY A 368 14.73 -20.62 49.64
CA GLY A 368 15.75 -19.62 49.31
C GLY A 368 15.41 -18.79 48.08
N THR A 369 16.32 -17.86 47.73
CA THR A 369 16.14 -16.93 46.61
C THR A 369 16.14 -17.66 45.27
N ARG A 370 15.14 -17.36 44.44
CA ARG A 370 14.96 -17.84 43.08
C ARG A 370 14.96 -16.65 42.14
N THR A 371 15.73 -16.73 41.07
CA THR A 371 15.86 -15.67 40.06
C THR A 371 15.46 -16.17 38.69
N GLY A 372 15.00 -15.27 37.83
CA GLY A 372 14.62 -15.56 36.46
C GLY A 372 14.47 -14.28 35.65
N SER A 373 13.97 -14.41 34.43
CA SER A 373 13.69 -13.28 33.57
C SER A 373 12.50 -13.55 32.65
N VAL A 374 11.81 -12.48 32.25
CA VAL A 374 11.00 -12.46 31.03
C VAL A 374 11.84 -11.84 29.92
N THR A 375 11.96 -12.50 28.78
CA THR A 375 12.60 -11.96 27.58
C THR A 375 11.55 -11.79 26.48
N ILE A 376 11.43 -10.57 25.97
CA ILE A 376 10.49 -10.16 24.93
C ILE A 376 11.32 -9.82 23.69
N THR A 377 11.21 -10.62 22.65
CA THR A 377 11.85 -10.34 21.36
C THR A 377 10.87 -9.62 20.47
N ASP A 378 11.26 -8.47 19.96
CA ASP A 378 10.44 -7.57 19.15
C ASP A 378 11.28 -6.92 18.03
N SER A 379 10.62 -6.14 17.17
CA SER A 379 11.27 -5.41 16.07
C SER A 379 11.81 -4.04 16.46
N ALA A 380 11.80 -3.67 17.74
CA ALA A 380 12.25 -2.36 18.20
C ALA A 380 13.77 -2.28 18.35
N THR A 381 14.29 -1.06 18.39
CA THR A 381 15.72 -0.85 18.67
C THR A 381 16.02 -1.28 20.10
N GLY A 382 17.09 -2.05 20.30
CA GLY A 382 17.48 -2.57 21.61
C GLY A 382 16.79 -3.88 22.01
N SER A 383 16.05 -4.51 21.09
CA SER A 383 15.54 -5.86 21.31
C SER A 383 16.66 -6.89 21.51
N PRO A 384 16.50 -7.92 22.39
CA PRO A 384 15.30 -8.20 23.18
C PRO A 384 15.17 -7.34 24.45
N GLN A 385 13.93 -7.06 24.85
CA GLN A 385 13.59 -6.39 26.11
C GLN A 385 13.56 -7.42 27.26
N THR A 386 14.11 -7.07 28.43
CA THR A 386 14.22 -8.01 29.56
C THR A 386 13.61 -7.44 30.84
N ILE A 387 12.79 -8.25 31.53
CA ILE A 387 12.30 -7.99 32.89
C ILE A 387 13.01 -8.95 33.85
N SER A 388 13.72 -8.44 34.85
CA SER A 388 14.38 -9.27 35.87
C SER A 388 13.38 -9.74 36.92
N LEU A 389 13.43 -11.02 37.32
CA LEU A 389 12.51 -11.61 38.30
C LEU A 389 13.27 -12.12 39.51
N THR A 390 12.74 -11.88 40.72
CA THR A 390 13.29 -12.43 41.96
C THR A 390 12.18 -12.71 42.99
N GLY A 391 12.34 -13.77 43.77
CA GLY A 391 11.44 -14.16 44.86
C GLY A 391 12.11 -15.17 45.79
N SER A 392 11.52 -15.48 46.94
CA SER A 392 12.09 -16.47 47.88
C SER A 392 11.10 -17.57 48.23
N GLY A 393 11.54 -18.82 48.12
CA GLY A 393 10.79 -19.97 48.61
C GLY A 393 10.95 -20.14 50.11
N VAL A 394 9.86 -20.35 50.84
CA VAL A 394 9.87 -20.65 52.28
C VAL A 394 9.24 -22.01 52.57
N SER A 395 9.69 -22.67 53.64
CA SER A 395 9.07 -23.91 54.09
C SER A 395 7.64 -23.67 54.56
N SER A 396 6.76 -24.65 54.36
CA SER A 396 5.42 -24.61 54.96
C SER A 396 5.56 -24.63 56.48
N SER A 397 5.08 -23.57 57.16
CA SER A 397 4.90 -23.63 58.61
C SER A 397 3.67 -24.47 58.89
N THR A 398 3.82 -25.78 59.00
CA THR A 398 2.81 -26.61 59.64
C THR A 398 2.64 -26.13 61.08
N PRO A 399 1.43 -25.69 61.51
CA PRO A 399 1.17 -25.52 62.93
C PRO A 399 1.39 -26.88 63.60
N ALA A 400 2.40 -26.98 64.45
CA ALA A 400 2.62 -28.19 65.23
C ALA A 400 1.74 -28.10 66.47
N ALA A 401 0.59 -28.79 66.43
CA ALA A 401 -0.24 -28.97 67.61
C ALA A 401 0.53 -29.84 68.62
N SER A 402 0.68 -29.33 69.84
CA SER A 402 1.37 -30.01 70.94
C SER A 402 0.42 -30.18 72.12
N LEU A 403 0.53 -31.32 72.79
CA LEU A 403 -0.21 -31.62 74.02
C LEU A 403 0.76 -31.52 75.20
N SER A 404 0.45 -30.67 76.18
CA SER A 404 1.23 -30.54 77.41
C SER A 404 0.36 -30.72 78.65
N PRO A 405 0.63 -31.70 79.52
CA PRO A 405 1.68 -32.73 79.40
C PRO A 405 1.34 -33.79 78.33
N ALA A 406 2.36 -34.46 77.77
CA ALA A 406 2.19 -35.50 76.74
C ALA A 406 1.58 -36.82 77.28
N SER A 407 1.46 -36.96 78.60
CA SER A 407 0.81 -38.08 79.26
C SER A 407 0.21 -37.64 80.59
N LEU A 408 -0.95 -38.18 80.95
CA LEU A 408 -1.55 -38.03 82.26
C LEU A 408 -1.42 -39.34 83.04
N SER A 409 -1.06 -39.25 84.32
CA SER A 409 -1.01 -40.40 85.22
C SER A 409 -2.06 -40.24 86.28
N PHE A 410 -3.00 -41.18 86.34
CA PHE A 410 -4.12 -41.14 87.29
C PHE A 410 -3.82 -41.87 88.60
N GLY A 411 -2.63 -42.46 88.76
CA GLY A 411 -2.26 -43.25 89.95
C GLY A 411 -3.19 -44.44 90.20
N ASN A 412 -3.10 -45.03 91.39
CA ASN A 412 -3.98 -46.14 91.81
C ASN A 412 -5.35 -45.60 92.24
N GLN A 413 -6.43 -46.23 91.76
CA GLN A 413 -7.81 -45.86 92.09
C GLN A 413 -8.54 -47.01 92.78
N THR A 414 -9.44 -46.69 93.71
CA THR A 414 -10.34 -47.65 94.34
C THR A 414 -11.36 -48.15 93.32
N VAL A 415 -11.65 -49.46 93.36
CA VAL A 415 -12.57 -50.09 92.40
C VAL A 415 -13.98 -49.49 92.55
N GLY A 416 -14.51 -48.94 91.45
CA GLY A 416 -15.83 -48.31 91.39
C GLY A 416 -15.86 -46.80 91.64
N ALA A 417 -14.72 -46.14 91.88
CA ALA A 417 -14.63 -44.69 92.05
C ALA A 417 -13.95 -44.01 90.85
N SER A 418 -14.40 -42.80 90.50
CA SER A 418 -13.76 -41.96 89.48
C SER A 418 -12.61 -41.16 90.08
N SER A 419 -11.47 -41.08 89.39
CA SER A 419 -10.37 -40.20 89.77
C SER A 419 -10.73 -38.71 89.60
N ALA A 420 -9.95 -37.83 90.20
CA ALA A 420 -10.02 -36.41 89.88
C ALA A 420 -9.72 -36.16 88.38
N ALA A 421 -10.39 -35.17 87.79
CA ALA A 421 -10.15 -34.77 86.41
C ALA A 421 -8.73 -34.21 86.25
N GLN A 422 -8.07 -34.61 85.17
CA GLN A 422 -6.80 -34.04 84.75
C GLN A 422 -6.98 -33.37 83.38
N SER A 423 -6.25 -32.28 83.17
CA SER A 423 -6.34 -31.48 81.96
C SER A 423 -5.03 -31.56 81.17
N ILE A 424 -5.14 -31.54 79.85
CA ILE A 424 -4.04 -31.32 78.92
C ILE A 424 -4.33 -30.03 78.17
N THR A 425 -3.29 -29.23 77.94
CA THR A 425 -3.37 -28.05 77.05
C THR A 425 -3.00 -28.47 75.63
N LEU A 426 -3.87 -28.14 74.66
CA LEU A 426 -3.59 -28.18 73.23
C LEU A 426 -3.11 -26.79 72.80
N SER A 427 -1.89 -26.68 72.29
CA SER A 427 -1.30 -25.43 71.78
C SER A 427 -0.61 -25.61 70.45
#